data_AF-A0AAE3R053-F1
#
_entry.id   AF-A0AAE3R053-F1
#
_cell.length_a   1.000
_cell.length_b   1.000
_cell.length_c   1.000
_cell.angle_alpha   90.00
_cell.angle_beta   90.00
_cell.angle_gamma   90.00
#
_symmetry.space_group_name_H-M   'P 1'
#
loop_
_entity.id
_entity.type
_entity.pdbx_description
1 polymer ?
#
loop_
_entity_poly.entity_id
_entity_poly.type
_entity_poly.pdbx_seq_one_letter_code
_entity_poly.pdbx_strand_id
1 'polypeptide(L)'
;MAVYTKGIAFEKLEIVLKIYKKQARSQKEVLSLFSQESHRKTIENTYEKLTPLTIAEALLLSNAEQRMVALQCFGVEELVTKLNAKQLDAQTITKKQIRWDEHLKPYEHTYEDTYELYKIDAKSLGIERHFWREPAIYFVKCQCASTDRLYYLYVSEDIAQQQDAIAAIAWTMRFNGKPLTKQQYLNLMYSET
;
A
#
# COMPACT_ATOMS: atom_id res chain seq x y z
N MET A 1 -10.21 3.71 30.37
CA MET A 1 -10.34 2.31 29.91
C MET A 1 -9.87 2.25 28.47
N ALA A 2 -9.08 1.23 28.10
CA ALA A 2 -8.65 1.05 26.71
C ALA A 2 -9.84 0.63 25.83
N VAL A 3 -9.85 1.09 24.59
CA VAL A 3 -10.83 0.76 23.56
C VAL A 3 -10.16 -0.12 22.51
N TYR A 4 -10.80 -1.21 22.09
CA TYR A 4 -10.18 -2.16 21.17
C TYR A 4 -10.76 -2.02 19.76
N THR A 5 -9.89 -2.10 18.76
CA THR A 5 -10.29 -2.28 17.36
C THR A 5 -9.28 -3.15 16.63
N LYS A 6 -9.77 -4.11 15.84
CA LYS A 6 -8.97 -5.18 15.21
C LYS A 6 -8.01 -5.89 16.19
N GLY A 7 -8.44 -6.10 17.43
CA GLY A 7 -7.63 -6.76 18.48
C GLY A 7 -6.54 -5.89 19.11
N ILE A 8 -6.37 -4.63 18.67
CA ILE A 8 -5.38 -3.70 19.22
C ILE A 8 -6.04 -2.73 20.18
N ALA A 9 -5.41 -2.52 21.35
CA ALA A 9 -5.85 -1.57 22.36
C ALA A 9 -5.46 -0.13 21.97
N PHE A 10 -6.40 0.79 22.08
CA PHE A 10 -6.22 2.23 21.91
C PHE A 10 -6.52 2.94 23.23
N GLU A 11 -5.68 3.90 23.60
CA GLU A 11 -5.85 4.69 24.82
C GLU A 11 -6.96 5.75 24.68
N LYS A 12 -7.14 6.26 23.46
CA LYS A 12 -8.07 7.35 23.16
C LYS A 12 -9.23 6.84 22.31
N LEU A 13 -10.45 6.90 22.86
CA LEU A 13 -11.68 6.60 22.14
C LEU A 13 -11.80 7.41 20.84
N GLU A 14 -11.40 8.70 20.87
CA GLU A 14 -11.46 9.59 19.71
C GLU A 14 -10.77 9.01 18.47
N ILE A 15 -9.58 8.41 18.61
CA ILE A 15 -8.84 7.83 17.48
C ILE A 15 -9.64 6.67 16.86
N VAL A 16 -10.25 5.82 17.69
CA VAL A 16 -11.07 4.70 17.23
C VAL A 16 -12.31 5.22 16.49
N LEU A 17 -12.94 6.30 16.98
CA LEU A 17 -14.08 6.92 16.30
C LEU A 17 -13.67 7.54 14.96
N LYS A 18 -12.52 8.22 14.88
CA LYS A 18 -11.97 8.74 13.62
C LYS A 18 -11.66 7.64 12.62
N ILE A 19 -11.18 6.48 13.08
CA ILE A 19 -11.00 5.27 12.25
C ILE A 19 -12.35 4.81 11.68
N TYR A 20 -13.38 4.66 12.52
CA TYR A 20 -14.71 4.24 12.05
C TYR A 20 -15.35 5.25 11.10
N LYS A 21 -15.13 6.55 11.33
CA LYS A 21 -15.58 7.60 10.41
C LYS A 21 -14.86 7.52 9.06
N LYS A 22 -13.55 7.24 9.03
CA LYS A 22 -12.78 7.00 7.78
C LYS A 22 -13.26 5.74 7.05
N GLN A 23 -13.72 4.73 7.78
CA GLN A 23 -14.34 3.52 7.22
C GLN A 23 -15.81 3.72 6.78
N ALA A 24 -16.32 4.95 6.81
CA ALA A 24 -17.70 5.31 6.45
C ALA A 24 -18.77 4.55 7.25
N ARG A 25 -18.47 4.16 8.50
CA ARG A 25 -19.46 3.51 9.38
C ARG A 25 -20.49 4.51 9.89
N SER A 26 -21.74 4.10 9.94
CA SER A 26 -22.81 4.93 10.49
C SER A 26 -22.72 5.05 12.01
N GLN A 27 -23.27 6.12 12.61
CA GLN A 27 -23.29 6.28 14.07
C GLN A 27 -24.00 5.11 14.75
N LYS A 28 -25.08 4.59 14.14
CA LYS A 28 -25.85 3.44 14.65
C LYS A 28 -25.00 2.17 14.72
N GLU A 29 -24.21 1.91 13.67
CA GLU A 29 -23.26 0.79 13.66
C GLU A 29 -22.17 0.98 14.71
N VAL A 30 -21.64 2.20 14.86
CA VAL A 30 -20.61 2.45 15.87
C VAL A 30 -21.18 2.24 17.27
N LEU A 31 -22.39 2.75 17.57
CA LEU A 31 -23.04 2.55 18.86
C LEU A 31 -23.27 1.08 19.20
N SER A 32 -23.52 0.19 18.23
CA SER A 32 -23.70 -1.24 18.50
C SER A 32 -22.40 -1.94 18.93
N LEU A 33 -21.24 -1.35 18.66
CA LEU A 33 -19.92 -1.89 19.04
C LEU A 33 -19.53 -1.55 20.49
N PHE A 34 -20.28 -0.67 21.18
CA PHE A 34 -19.97 -0.23 22.54
C PHE A 34 -21.11 -0.54 23.51
N SER A 35 -20.79 -1.32 24.54
CA SER A 35 -21.71 -1.69 25.63
C SER A 35 -21.71 -0.68 26.78
N GLN A 36 -20.63 0.08 26.97
CA GLN A 36 -20.50 1.02 28.09
C GLN A 36 -21.30 2.31 27.85
N GLU A 37 -22.20 2.62 28.77
CA GLU A 37 -23.08 3.81 28.76
C GLU A 37 -22.30 5.11 28.56
N SER A 38 -21.14 5.25 29.22
CA SER A 38 -20.27 6.43 29.11
C SER A 38 -19.79 6.65 27.67
N HIS A 39 -19.27 5.61 27.02
CA HIS A 39 -18.82 5.67 25.62
C HIS A 39 -19.97 5.96 24.66
N ARG A 40 -21.14 5.34 24.88
CA ARG A 40 -22.33 5.57 24.04
C ARG A 40 -22.77 7.04 24.06
N LYS A 41 -22.86 7.65 25.24
CA LYS A 41 -23.16 9.09 25.39
C LYS A 41 -22.12 9.97 24.69
N THR A 42 -20.84 9.63 24.77
CA THR A 42 -19.79 10.36 24.04
C THR A 42 -19.99 10.25 22.53
N ILE A 43 -20.27 9.06 22.01
CA ILE A 43 -20.48 8.80 20.57
C ILE A 43 -21.70 9.56 20.05
N GLU A 44 -22.81 9.54 20.78
CA GLU A 44 -24.04 10.28 20.43
C GLU A 44 -23.77 11.78 20.26
N ASN A 45 -22.98 12.36 21.17
CA ASN A 45 -22.72 13.80 21.19
C ASN A 45 -21.64 14.28 20.21
N THR A 46 -20.70 13.40 19.84
CA THR A 46 -19.45 13.80 19.15
C THR A 46 -19.26 13.17 17.77
N TYR A 47 -19.81 11.98 17.48
CA TYR A 47 -19.46 11.22 16.28
C TYR A 47 -19.78 11.91 14.96
N GLU A 48 -20.89 12.65 14.90
CA GLU A 48 -21.23 13.41 13.70
C GLU A 48 -20.38 14.66 13.48
N LYS A 49 -19.77 15.19 14.55
CA LYS A 49 -18.90 16.36 14.50
C LYS A 49 -17.43 15.99 14.24
N LEU A 50 -17.08 14.71 14.36
CA LEU A 50 -15.72 14.24 14.18
C LEU A 50 -15.32 14.22 12.70
N THR A 51 -14.12 14.71 12.43
CA THR A 51 -13.47 14.54 11.13
C THR A 51 -12.94 13.11 10.99
N PRO A 52 -12.97 12.51 9.79
CA PRO A 52 -12.29 11.25 9.53
C PRO A 52 -10.81 11.31 9.87
N LEU A 53 -10.24 10.17 10.26
CA LEU A 53 -8.81 10.05 10.52
C LEU A 53 -8.00 10.48 9.28
N THR A 54 -6.97 11.28 9.51
CA THR A 54 -6.00 11.68 8.48
C THR A 54 -4.72 10.84 8.54
N ILE A 55 -3.99 10.75 7.42
CA ILE A 55 -2.70 10.04 7.36
C ILE A 55 -1.69 10.65 8.35
N ALA A 56 -1.68 11.98 8.49
CA ALA A 56 -0.78 12.66 9.42
C ALA A 56 -1.06 12.25 10.89
N GLU A 57 -2.34 12.21 11.29
CA GLU A 57 -2.71 11.71 12.62
C GLU A 57 -2.32 10.23 12.81
N ALA A 58 -2.50 9.40 11.80
CA ALA A 58 -2.13 7.98 11.84
C ALA A 58 -0.61 7.79 12.05
N LEU A 59 0.23 8.57 11.37
CA LEU A 59 1.68 8.49 11.48
C LEU A 59 2.20 8.92 12.86
N LEU A 60 1.52 9.87 13.50
CA LEU A 60 1.86 10.40 14.83
C LEU A 60 1.52 9.45 15.99
N LEU A 61 0.84 8.33 15.74
CA LEU A 61 0.58 7.31 16.76
C LEU A 61 1.90 6.68 17.23
N SER A 62 2.22 6.80 18.51
CA SER A 62 3.49 6.28 19.07
C SER A 62 3.60 4.76 18.95
N ASN A 63 2.51 4.04 19.23
CA ASN A 63 2.46 2.59 19.16
C ASN A 63 2.39 2.10 17.70
N ALA A 64 3.31 1.19 17.34
CA ALA A 64 3.44 0.68 15.97
C ALA A 64 2.22 -0.13 15.50
N GLU A 65 1.60 -0.92 16.37
CA GLU A 65 0.42 -1.74 16.05
C GLU A 65 -0.82 -0.85 15.82
N GLN A 66 -1.02 0.15 16.67
CA GLN A 66 -2.07 1.16 16.51
C GLN A 66 -1.89 1.92 15.19
N ARG A 67 -0.66 2.33 14.87
CA ARG A 67 -0.31 2.99 13.61
C ARG A 67 -0.58 2.10 12.41
N MET A 68 -0.25 0.81 12.47
CA MET A 68 -0.57 -0.15 11.41
C MET A 68 -2.09 -0.25 11.19
N VAL A 69 -2.88 -0.43 12.26
CA VAL A 69 -4.34 -0.50 12.17
C VAL A 69 -4.95 0.76 11.59
N ALA A 70 -4.42 1.93 11.97
CA ALA A 70 -4.82 3.23 11.45
C ALA A 70 -4.49 3.38 9.96
N LEU A 71 -3.26 3.07 9.54
CA LEU A 71 -2.79 3.20 8.16
C LEU A 71 -3.49 2.24 7.20
N GLN A 72 -3.96 1.07 7.67
CA GLN A 72 -4.77 0.13 6.88
C GLN A 72 -6.11 0.70 6.41
N CYS A 73 -6.56 1.84 6.94
CA CYS A 73 -7.81 2.48 6.53
C CYS A 73 -7.64 3.39 5.30
N PHE A 74 -6.42 3.54 4.78
CA PHE A 74 -6.11 4.38 3.63
C PHE A 74 -5.76 3.52 2.41
N GLY A 75 -6.19 3.96 1.23
CA GLY A 75 -5.75 3.36 -0.02
C GLY A 75 -4.28 3.67 -0.27
N VAL A 76 -3.58 2.77 -0.98
CA VAL A 76 -2.14 2.95 -1.25
C VAL A 76 -1.89 4.23 -2.06
N GLU A 77 -2.77 4.57 -3.01
CA GLU A 77 -2.67 5.83 -3.78
C GLU A 77 -2.76 7.09 -2.91
N GLU A 78 -3.65 7.09 -1.91
CA GLU A 78 -3.80 8.18 -0.96
C GLU A 78 -2.50 8.35 -0.14
N LEU A 79 -1.91 7.23 0.29
CA LEU A 79 -0.64 7.19 1.01
C LEU A 79 0.51 7.71 0.15
N VAL A 80 0.66 7.18 -1.07
CA VAL A 80 1.72 7.55 -2.02
C VAL A 80 1.69 9.05 -2.32
N THR A 81 0.50 9.59 -2.56
CA THR A 81 0.30 11.02 -2.83
C THR A 81 0.64 11.84 -1.59
N LYS A 82 0.11 11.48 -0.42
CA LYS A 82 0.28 12.28 0.81
C LYS A 82 1.70 12.26 1.36
N LEU A 83 2.41 11.16 1.14
CA LEU A 83 3.80 10.96 1.58
C LEU A 83 4.83 11.57 0.61
N ASN A 84 4.37 12.21 -0.48
CA ASN A 84 5.20 12.80 -1.52
C ASN A 84 6.19 11.78 -2.11
N ALA A 85 5.69 10.61 -2.54
CA ALA A 85 6.53 9.61 -3.16
C ALA A 85 7.22 10.19 -4.43
N LYS A 86 8.55 10.08 -4.48
CA LYS A 86 9.36 10.52 -5.61
C LYS A 86 9.52 9.38 -6.59
N GLN A 87 9.14 9.59 -7.84
CA GLN A 87 9.45 8.64 -8.92
C GLN A 87 10.96 8.68 -9.20
N LEU A 88 11.58 7.51 -9.20
CA LEU A 88 13.00 7.33 -9.50
C LEU A 88 13.22 6.94 -10.95
N ASP A 89 12.38 6.06 -11.48
CA ASP A 89 12.47 5.54 -12.84
C ASP A 89 11.10 5.06 -13.33
N ALA A 90 10.90 5.03 -14.64
CA ALA A 90 9.74 4.39 -15.27
C ALA A 90 10.13 3.77 -16.61
N GLN A 91 9.82 2.49 -16.77
CA GLN A 91 10.12 1.72 -17.97
C GLN A 91 8.89 0.95 -18.43
N THR A 92 8.64 1.01 -19.74
CA THR A 92 7.58 0.25 -20.40
C THR A 92 8.21 -0.85 -21.24
N ILE A 93 7.67 -2.06 -21.14
CA ILE A 93 8.04 -3.18 -22.00
C ILE A 93 6.84 -3.68 -22.79
N THR A 94 7.09 -4.04 -24.04
CA THR A 94 6.10 -4.72 -24.88
C THR A 94 6.15 -6.21 -24.62
N LYS A 95 5.02 -6.80 -24.25
CA LYS A 95 4.88 -8.23 -23.96
C LYS A 95 4.00 -8.89 -25.00
N LYS A 96 4.33 -10.13 -25.31
CA LYS A 96 3.55 -11.00 -26.20
C LYS A 96 3.00 -12.17 -25.39
N GLN A 97 1.73 -12.47 -25.56
CA GLN A 97 1.10 -13.64 -24.96
C GLN A 97 0.19 -14.32 -25.99
N ILE A 98 0.17 -15.65 -26.00
CA ILE A 98 -0.84 -16.40 -26.74
C ILE A 98 -2.13 -16.38 -25.93
N ARG A 99 -3.23 -15.98 -26.56
CA ARG A 99 -4.58 -16.05 -26.00
C ARG A 99 -5.45 -16.92 -26.89
N TRP A 100 -6.57 -17.39 -26.35
CA TRP A 100 -7.54 -18.20 -27.07
C TRP A 100 -8.81 -17.38 -27.29
N ASP A 101 -9.33 -17.41 -28.51
CA ASP A 101 -10.63 -16.81 -28.82
C ASP A 101 -11.79 -17.69 -28.34
N GLU A 102 -13.02 -17.26 -28.60
CA GLU A 102 -14.26 -17.98 -28.25
C GLU A 102 -14.37 -19.38 -28.88
N HIS A 103 -13.56 -19.67 -29.91
CA HIS A 103 -13.50 -20.95 -30.60
C HIS A 103 -12.25 -21.77 -30.23
N LEU A 104 -11.55 -21.39 -29.16
CA LEU A 104 -10.30 -22.01 -28.71
C LEU A 104 -9.16 -21.96 -29.74
N LYS A 105 -9.20 -20.99 -30.66
CA LYS A 105 -8.10 -20.76 -31.60
C LYS A 105 -7.06 -19.83 -30.97
N PRO A 106 -5.77 -20.19 -30.99
CA PRO A 106 -4.72 -19.33 -30.46
C PRO A 106 -4.52 -18.09 -31.35
N TYR A 107 -4.32 -16.93 -30.72
CA TYR A 107 -3.91 -15.69 -31.37
C TYR A 107 -2.85 -14.96 -30.53
N GLU A 108 -1.95 -14.23 -31.19
CA GLU A 108 -0.95 -13.41 -30.52
C GLU A 108 -1.58 -12.10 -30.03
N HIS A 109 -1.50 -11.85 -28.72
CA HIS A 109 -1.90 -10.60 -28.11
C HIS A 109 -0.65 -9.86 -27.62
N THR A 110 -0.41 -8.69 -28.20
CA THR A 110 0.67 -7.79 -27.79
C THR A 110 0.09 -6.67 -26.92
N TYR A 111 0.75 -6.39 -25.80
CA TYR A 111 0.35 -5.33 -24.89
C TYR A 111 1.58 -4.66 -24.27
N GLU A 112 1.41 -3.42 -23.82
CA GLU A 112 2.44 -2.67 -23.10
C GLU A 112 2.23 -2.80 -21.60
N ASP A 113 3.33 -2.91 -20.87
CA ASP A 113 3.32 -3.01 -19.41
C ASP A 113 4.36 -2.05 -18.82
N THR A 114 3.89 -1.14 -17.98
CA THR A 114 4.68 -0.02 -17.44
C THR A 114 4.98 -0.26 -15.96
N TYR A 115 6.25 -0.14 -15.62
CA TYR A 115 6.78 -0.28 -14.27
C TYR A 115 7.33 1.07 -13.81
N GLU A 116 6.87 1.53 -12.66
CA GLU A 116 7.26 2.81 -12.08
C GLU A 116 7.90 2.58 -10.71
N LEU A 117 9.19 2.93 -10.55
CA LEU A 117 9.91 2.80 -9.29
C LEU A 117 9.79 4.10 -8.49
N TYR A 118 9.41 3.99 -7.22
CA TYR A 118 9.22 5.12 -6.32
C TYR A 118 10.04 5.01 -5.04
N LYS A 119 10.26 6.17 -4.42
CA LYS A 119 10.88 6.35 -3.10
C LYS A 119 9.98 7.20 -2.20
N ILE A 120 9.86 6.80 -0.94
CA ILE A 120 9.31 7.64 0.14
C ILE A 120 10.40 7.83 1.19
N ASP A 121 10.70 9.08 1.52
CA ASP A 121 11.68 9.42 2.55
C ASP A 121 11.13 9.14 3.96
N ALA A 122 11.94 8.62 4.87
CA ALA A 122 11.55 8.37 6.27
C ALA A 122 10.98 9.59 6.99
N LYS A 123 11.45 10.78 6.64
CA LYS A 123 10.93 12.03 7.22
C LYS A 123 9.43 12.17 6.98
N SER A 124 8.94 11.79 5.81
CA SER A 124 7.50 11.80 5.49
C SER A 124 6.70 10.80 6.34
N LEU A 125 7.36 9.76 6.87
CA LEU A 125 6.76 8.74 7.72
C LEU A 125 6.83 9.08 9.22
N GLY A 126 7.38 10.23 9.58
CA GLY A 126 7.61 10.62 10.98
C GLY A 126 8.68 9.79 11.69
N ILE A 127 9.56 9.12 10.92
CA ILE A 127 10.69 8.36 11.47
C ILE A 127 11.88 9.31 11.59
N GLU A 128 12.39 9.48 12.80
CA GLU A 128 13.55 10.32 13.07
C GLU A 128 14.83 9.74 12.45
N ARG A 129 15.75 10.63 12.08
CA ARG A 129 17.02 10.26 11.45
C ARG A 129 17.86 9.43 12.41
N HIS A 130 18.33 8.27 11.95
CA HIS A 130 19.48 7.61 12.58
C HIS A 130 20.78 8.21 12.05
N PHE A 131 21.78 8.36 12.92
CA PHE A 131 23.05 9.07 12.67
C PHE A 131 23.84 8.61 11.43
N TRP A 132 23.54 7.42 10.89
CA TRP A 132 24.30 6.78 9.81
C TRP A 132 23.51 6.54 8.51
N ARG A 133 22.18 6.72 8.49
CA ARG A 133 21.35 6.52 7.28
C ARG A 133 19.98 7.13 7.46
N GLU A 134 19.46 7.80 6.42
CA GLU A 134 18.02 8.10 6.34
C GLU A 134 17.31 6.85 5.82
N PRO A 135 16.42 6.22 6.59
CA PRO A 135 15.62 5.13 6.05
C PRO A 135 14.74 5.66 4.89
N ALA A 136 14.52 4.84 3.88
CA ALA A 136 13.56 5.15 2.82
C ALA A 136 12.82 3.87 2.45
N ILE A 137 11.57 4.03 2.05
CA ILE A 137 10.77 2.92 1.52
C ILE A 137 10.79 3.03 0.00
N TYR A 138 11.07 1.92 -0.66
CA TYR A 138 11.06 1.81 -2.10
C TYR A 138 10.00 0.80 -2.52
N PHE A 139 9.31 1.09 -3.62
CA PHE A 139 8.32 0.20 -4.18
C PHE A 139 8.23 0.38 -5.69
N VAL A 140 7.85 -0.69 -6.38
CA VAL A 140 7.49 -0.64 -7.80
C VAL A 140 5.98 -0.68 -7.94
N LYS A 141 5.44 0.23 -8.74
CA LYS A 141 4.04 0.26 -9.16
C LYS A 141 3.92 -0.44 -10.51
N CYS A 142 2.94 -1.32 -10.64
CA CYS A 142 2.61 -2.00 -11.90
C CYS A 142 1.11 -2.33 -11.98
N GLN A 143 0.62 -2.53 -13.19
CA GLN A 143 -0.77 -2.90 -13.46
C GLN A 143 -0.83 -4.33 -13.96
N CYS A 144 -1.64 -5.18 -13.32
CA CYS A 144 -1.83 -6.53 -13.78
C CYS A 144 -2.73 -6.55 -15.03
N ALA A 145 -2.16 -6.95 -16.16
CA ALA A 145 -2.86 -6.97 -17.45
C ALA A 145 -4.08 -7.90 -17.53
N SER A 146 -4.23 -8.87 -16.63
CA SER A 146 -5.36 -9.81 -16.62
C SER A 146 -6.52 -9.37 -15.71
N THR A 147 -6.22 -8.63 -14.64
CA THR A 147 -7.25 -8.22 -13.65
C THR A 147 -7.46 -6.72 -13.58
N ASP A 148 -6.68 -5.94 -14.32
CA ASP A 148 -6.69 -4.48 -14.30
C ASP A 148 -6.44 -3.89 -12.91
N ARG A 149 -5.70 -4.62 -12.06
CA ARG A 149 -5.42 -4.21 -10.68
C ARG A 149 -4.06 -3.55 -10.59
N LEU A 150 -3.99 -2.44 -9.87
CA LEU A 150 -2.74 -1.77 -9.53
C LEU A 150 -2.10 -2.41 -8.31
N TYR A 151 -0.81 -2.70 -8.43
CA TYR A 151 0.02 -3.26 -7.38
C TYR A 151 1.14 -2.30 -7.02
N TYR A 152 1.46 -2.27 -5.73
CA TYR A 152 2.55 -1.49 -5.15
C TYR A 152 3.40 -2.47 -4.35
N LEU A 153 4.48 -2.94 -4.96
CA LEU A 153 5.29 -4.03 -4.42
C LEU A 153 6.53 -3.44 -3.77
N TYR A 154 6.79 -3.83 -2.52
CA TYR A 154 8.01 -3.43 -1.81
C TYR A 154 9.25 -3.90 -2.57
N VAL A 155 10.27 -3.04 -2.61
CA VAL A 155 11.58 -3.31 -3.21
C VAL A 155 12.65 -2.99 -2.18
N SER A 156 13.67 -3.84 -2.07
CA SER A 156 14.79 -3.56 -1.18
C SER A 156 15.63 -2.37 -1.67
N GLU A 157 16.26 -1.66 -0.75
CA GLU A 157 16.99 -0.45 -1.06
C GLU A 157 18.19 -0.68 -1.99
N ASP A 158 18.91 -1.78 -1.84
CA ASP A 158 20.05 -2.16 -2.68
C ASP A 158 19.67 -2.33 -4.16
N ILE A 159 18.44 -2.76 -4.42
CA ILE A 159 17.91 -2.89 -5.78
C ILE A 159 17.39 -1.53 -6.27
N ALA A 160 16.66 -0.80 -5.43
CA ALA A 160 16.09 0.48 -5.80
C ALA A 160 17.15 1.55 -6.09
N GLN A 161 18.34 1.46 -5.46
CA GLN A 161 19.48 2.33 -5.73
C GLN A 161 20.04 2.20 -7.16
N GLN A 162 19.74 1.09 -7.86
CA GLN A 162 20.09 0.92 -9.27
C GLN A 162 19.24 1.82 -10.20
N GLN A 163 18.14 2.40 -9.67
CA GLN A 163 17.21 3.27 -10.40
C GLN A 163 16.70 2.63 -11.70
N ASP A 164 16.33 1.36 -11.61
CA ASP A 164 15.86 0.57 -12.75
C ASP A 164 14.56 -0.15 -12.36
N ALA A 165 13.44 0.33 -12.90
CA ALA A 165 12.11 -0.20 -12.60
C ALA A 165 11.93 -1.66 -13.06
N ILE A 166 12.60 -2.08 -14.13
CA ILE A 166 12.57 -3.48 -14.58
C ILE A 166 13.38 -4.37 -13.63
N ALA A 167 14.55 -3.93 -13.19
CA ALA A 167 15.31 -4.65 -12.18
C ALA A 167 14.52 -4.77 -10.86
N ALA A 168 13.81 -3.71 -10.49
CA ALA A 168 12.95 -3.68 -9.31
C ALA A 168 11.80 -4.69 -9.39
N ILE A 169 11.01 -4.72 -10.48
CA ILE A 169 9.95 -5.73 -10.64
C ILE A 169 10.54 -7.15 -10.73
N ALA A 170 11.64 -7.35 -11.46
CA ALA A 170 12.30 -8.65 -11.55
C ALA A 170 12.67 -9.19 -10.15
N TRP A 171 13.20 -8.33 -9.29
CA TRP A 171 13.54 -8.70 -7.92
C TRP A 171 12.33 -9.10 -7.07
N THR A 172 11.11 -8.59 -7.36
CA THR A 172 9.90 -9.01 -6.63
C THR A 172 9.46 -10.43 -6.96
N MET A 173 9.86 -10.95 -8.12
CA MET A 173 9.58 -12.33 -8.54
C MET A 173 10.62 -13.29 -7.98
N ARG A 174 10.19 -14.51 -7.67
CA ARG A 174 11.05 -15.56 -7.10
C ARG A 174 11.02 -16.80 -7.98
N PHE A 175 12.19 -17.34 -8.29
CA PHE A 175 12.35 -18.66 -8.91
C PHE A 175 13.34 -19.46 -8.09
N ASN A 176 12.96 -20.67 -7.65
CA ASN A 176 13.75 -21.50 -6.72
C ASN A 176 14.24 -20.74 -5.47
N GLY A 177 13.37 -19.91 -4.90
CA GLY A 177 13.67 -19.12 -3.70
C GLY A 177 14.57 -17.91 -3.91
N LYS A 178 15.04 -17.65 -5.15
CA LYS A 178 15.93 -16.52 -5.46
C LYS A 178 15.19 -15.43 -6.28
N PRO A 179 15.50 -14.14 -6.05
CA PRO A 179 15.03 -13.07 -6.92
C PRO A 179 15.48 -13.28 -8.38
N LEU A 180 14.65 -12.87 -9.34
CA LEU A 180 15.09 -12.81 -10.74
C LEU A 180 15.99 -11.61 -10.99
N THR A 181 16.93 -11.76 -11.92
CA THR A 181 17.64 -10.62 -12.51
C THR A 181 16.80 -9.96 -13.60
N LYS A 182 17.12 -8.71 -13.95
CA LYS A 182 16.50 -8.00 -15.09
C LYS A 182 16.52 -8.85 -16.36
N GLN A 183 17.67 -9.46 -16.69
CA GLN A 183 17.78 -10.27 -17.91
C GLN A 183 16.90 -11.52 -17.86
N GLN A 184 16.84 -12.21 -16.72
CA GLN A 184 15.97 -13.39 -16.57
C GLN A 184 14.50 -13.01 -16.70
N TYR A 185 14.10 -11.88 -16.11
CA TYR A 185 12.74 -11.37 -16.22
C TYR A 185 12.38 -11.01 -17.67
N LEU A 186 13.25 -10.27 -18.37
CA LEU A 186 13.02 -9.92 -19.77
C LEU A 186 12.94 -11.19 -20.63
N ASN A 187 13.83 -12.15 -20.43
CA ASN A 187 13.77 -13.42 -21.15
C ASN A 187 12.44 -14.14 -20.92
N LEU A 188 11.89 -14.16 -19.70
CA LEU A 188 10.57 -14.75 -19.42
C LEU A 188 9.42 -14.01 -20.11
N MET A 189 9.53 -12.70 -20.24
CA MET A 189 8.47 -11.87 -20.85
C MET A 189 8.52 -11.86 -22.38
N TYR A 190 9.69 -12.17 -22.96
CA TYR A 190 9.91 -12.29 -24.41
C TYR A 190 9.94 -13.73 -24.91
N SER A 191 10.16 -14.72 -24.04
CA SER A 191 10.10 -16.13 -24.43
C SER A 191 8.64 -16.55 -24.60
N GLU A 192 8.27 -16.77 -25.86
CA GLU A 192 7.07 -17.48 -26.27
C GLU A 192 6.92 -18.78 -25.44
N THR A 193 5.82 -18.91 -24.71
CA THR A 193 5.22 -20.20 -24.34
C THR A 193 3.87 -20.29 -25.00
#